data_AF-A0A2N0NKL8-F1
#
_entry.id   AF-A0A2N0NKL8-F1
#
_cell.length_a   1.000
_cell.length_b   1.000
_cell.length_c   1.000
_cell.angle_alpha   90.00
_cell.angle_beta   90.00
_cell.angle_gamma   90.00
#
_symmetry.space_group_name_H-M   'P 1'
#
loop_
_entity.id
_entity.type
_entity.pdbx_description
1 polymer ?
#
loop_
_entity_poly.entity_id
_entity_poly.type
_entity_poly.pdbx_seq_one_letter_code
_entity_poly.pdbx_strand_id
1 'polypeptide(L)'
;LFEVIENLSEKPVKFYHIDGTGWKCILGDLDPGQAKGLGLALEKRDPSRNWEEHLTYIFKSCLVHFNRNLIAKKFDNEVHLLAKSIPTRSSVEEVHECFKKLELYDNKRIIDWVQYYRQPYVLASLNKYISNMENEIWDRHGNNTNIAEAAHAQANREGKQLKLLTAIMRGRRLDERLFKIAEINDKFGVPYTRRNKSEIK
;
A
#
# COMPACT_ATOMS: atom_id res chain seq x y z
N LEU A 1 0.10 -11.17 12.65
CA LEU A 1 -1.12 -10.49 12.17
C LEU A 1 -2.11 -11.49 11.57
N PHE A 2 -1.77 -12.16 10.46
CA PHE A 2 -2.72 -13.08 9.80
C PHE A 2 -3.18 -14.23 10.70
N GLU A 3 -2.26 -14.85 11.46
CA GLU A 3 -2.62 -15.87 12.46
C GLU A 3 -3.62 -15.35 13.51
N VAL A 4 -3.49 -14.08 13.92
CA VAL A 4 -4.43 -13.45 14.87
C VAL A 4 -5.79 -13.25 14.23
N ILE A 5 -5.84 -12.82 12.97
CA ILE A 5 -7.09 -12.68 12.21
C ILE A 5 -7.78 -14.03 12.07
N GLU A 6 -7.03 -15.08 11.74
CA GLU A 6 -7.54 -16.45 11.60
C GLU A 6 -8.12 -16.95 12.91
N ASN A 7 -7.38 -16.79 14.02
CA ASN A 7 -7.83 -17.21 15.34
C ASN A 7 -9.08 -16.45 15.82
N LEU A 8 -9.18 -15.15 15.53
CA LEU A 8 -10.33 -14.33 15.96
C LEU A 8 -11.56 -14.53 15.08
N SER A 9 -11.38 -14.80 13.79
CA SER A 9 -12.49 -14.94 12.84
C SER A 9 -12.94 -16.38 12.63
N GLU A 10 -12.16 -17.35 13.11
CA GLU A 10 -12.30 -18.79 12.83
C GLU A 10 -12.33 -19.09 11.32
N LYS A 11 -11.78 -18.19 10.50
CA LYS A 11 -11.75 -18.29 9.04
C LYS A 11 -10.30 -18.21 8.54
N PRO A 12 -9.89 -19.10 7.63
CA PRO A 12 -8.55 -19.04 7.06
C PRO A 12 -8.38 -17.78 6.22
N VAL A 13 -7.24 -17.11 6.39
CA VAL A 13 -6.83 -16.02 5.49
C VAL A 13 -6.24 -16.67 4.25
N LYS A 14 -6.84 -16.39 3.10
CA LYS A 14 -6.39 -16.89 1.80
C LYS A 14 -5.86 -15.75 0.93
N PHE A 15 -4.85 -16.06 0.14
CA PHE A 15 -4.23 -15.14 -0.82
C PHE A 15 -4.42 -15.69 -2.22
N TYR A 16 -4.96 -14.89 -3.12
CA TYR A 16 -5.38 -15.36 -4.44
C TYR A 16 -4.24 -15.98 -5.25
N HIS A 17 -3.04 -15.41 -5.20
CA HIS A 17 -1.88 -15.93 -5.93
C HIS A 17 -1.31 -17.25 -5.36
N ILE A 18 -1.71 -17.64 -4.14
CA ILE A 18 -1.30 -18.90 -3.48
C ILE A 18 -2.45 -19.92 -3.57
N ASP A 19 -3.65 -19.49 -3.16
CA ASP A 19 -4.80 -20.36 -2.90
C ASP A 19 -5.85 -20.36 -4.02
N GLY A 20 -5.69 -19.52 -5.05
CA GLY A 20 -6.69 -19.28 -6.10
C GLY A 20 -7.95 -18.53 -5.61
N THR A 21 -8.00 -18.14 -4.34
CA THR A 21 -9.12 -17.44 -3.69
C THR A 21 -8.62 -16.48 -2.60
N GLY A 22 -9.47 -15.56 -2.14
CA GLY A 22 -9.13 -14.64 -1.05
C GLY A 22 -8.59 -13.30 -1.53
N TRP A 23 -7.63 -12.73 -0.79
CA TRP A 23 -7.12 -11.38 -1.07
C TRP A 23 -6.29 -11.35 -2.34
N LYS A 24 -6.66 -10.46 -3.26
CA LYS A 24 -6.09 -10.35 -4.60
C LYS A 24 -5.02 -9.27 -4.73
N CYS A 25 -5.09 -8.23 -3.90
CA CYS A 25 -4.21 -7.08 -3.95
C CYS A 25 -4.11 -6.46 -2.56
N ILE A 26 -2.91 -6.08 -2.16
CA ILE A 26 -2.62 -5.31 -0.95
C ILE A 26 -1.98 -4.00 -1.38
N LEU A 27 -2.67 -2.89 -1.11
CA LEU A 27 -2.19 -1.55 -1.43
C LEU A 27 -1.45 -0.95 -0.22
N GLY A 28 -0.21 -0.52 -0.40
CA GLY A 28 0.61 0.11 0.65
C GLY A 28 1.32 1.37 0.19
N ASP A 29 1.93 2.09 1.14
CA ASP A 29 2.71 3.32 0.90
C ASP A 29 4.18 3.07 0.53
N LEU A 30 4.53 1.80 0.25
CA LEU A 30 5.88 1.33 -0.05
C LEU A 30 6.86 1.48 1.13
N ASP A 31 6.39 1.43 2.38
CA ASP A 31 7.26 1.24 3.54
C ASP A 31 8.01 -0.11 3.46
N PRO A 32 9.36 -0.12 3.45
CA PRO A 32 10.14 -1.34 3.29
C PRO A 32 9.90 -2.37 4.40
N GLY A 33 9.66 -1.91 5.63
CA GLY A 33 9.43 -2.78 6.78
C GLY A 33 8.09 -3.50 6.66
N GLN A 34 7.03 -2.79 6.28
CA GLN A 34 5.71 -3.36 6.03
C GLN A 34 5.72 -4.31 4.83
N ALA A 35 6.32 -3.91 3.72
CA ALA A 35 6.43 -4.75 2.52
C ALA A 35 7.18 -6.06 2.83
N LYS A 36 8.34 -5.97 3.49
CA LYS A 36 9.09 -7.16 3.91
C LYS A 36 8.32 -8.02 4.90
N GLY A 37 7.64 -7.41 5.87
CA GLY A 37 6.79 -8.15 6.82
C GLY A 37 5.66 -8.92 6.14
N LEU A 38 5.02 -8.33 5.12
CA LEU A 38 4.04 -9.01 4.27
C LEU A 38 4.69 -10.17 3.50
N GLY A 39 5.79 -9.91 2.80
CA GLY A 39 6.49 -10.93 2.01
C GLY A 39 6.91 -12.14 2.85
N LEU A 40 7.51 -11.92 4.03
CA LEU A 40 7.92 -13.00 4.94
C LEU A 40 6.73 -13.82 5.44
N ALA A 41 5.59 -13.17 5.67
CA ALA A 41 4.38 -13.87 6.07
C ALA A 41 3.79 -14.74 4.95
N LEU A 42 4.00 -14.35 3.68
CA LEU A 42 3.62 -15.13 2.51
C LEU A 42 4.59 -16.28 2.26
N GLU A 43 5.90 -16.03 2.34
CA GLU A 43 6.96 -17.05 2.21
C GLU A 43 6.81 -18.16 3.26
N LYS A 44 6.42 -17.81 4.50
CA LYS A 44 6.08 -18.80 5.53
C LYS A 44 4.89 -19.70 5.14
N ARG A 45 3.93 -19.18 4.36
CA ARG A 45 2.73 -19.91 3.93
C ARG A 45 2.98 -20.74 2.68
N ASP A 46 3.73 -20.21 1.72
CA ASP A 46 4.13 -20.87 0.48
C ASP A 46 5.64 -20.74 0.26
N PRO A 47 6.45 -21.68 0.76
CA PRO A 47 7.91 -21.62 0.63
C PRO A 47 8.42 -21.84 -0.80
N SER A 48 7.55 -22.01 -1.80
CA SER A 48 7.98 -22.17 -3.20
C SER A 48 8.57 -20.89 -3.79
N ARG A 49 8.36 -19.74 -3.14
CA ARG A 49 8.84 -18.42 -3.55
C ARG A 49 9.44 -17.69 -2.36
N ASN A 50 10.42 -16.83 -2.64
CA ASN A 50 10.95 -15.95 -1.60
C ASN A 50 10.02 -14.76 -1.32
N TRP A 51 10.28 -14.05 -0.22
CA TRP A 51 9.44 -12.92 0.18
C TRP A 51 9.34 -11.80 -0.87
N GLU A 52 10.39 -11.50 -1.64
CA GLU A 52 10.35 -10.47 -2.68
C GLU A 52 9.49 -10.89 -3.86
N GLU A 53 9.64 -12.15 -4.28
CA GLU A 53 8.87 -12.72 -5.38
C GLU A 53 7.38 -12.71 -5.05
N HIS A 54 6.98 -13.11 -3.84
CA HIS A 54 5.58 -13.04 -3.42
C HIS A 54 4.97 -11.65 -3.56
N LEU A 55 5.72 -10.59 -3.23
CA LEU A 55 5.23 -9.22 -3.34
C LEU A 55 4.92 -8.82 -4.79
N THR A 56 5.60 -9.41 -5.78
CA THR A 56 5.34 -9.11 -7.20
C THR A 56 3.95 -9.55 -7.67
N TYR A 57 3.30 -10.48 -6.96
CA TYR A 57 1.98 -11.02 -7.30
C TYR A 57 0.81 -10.30 -6.61
N ILE A 58 1.06 -9.60 -5.49
CA ILE A 58 -0.01 -9.11 -4.62
C ILE A 58 0.15 -7.66 -4.18
N PHE A 59 1.37 -7.14 -4.13
CA PHE A 59 1.62 -5.81 -3.56
C PHE A 59 1.50 -4.72 -4.61
N LYS A 60 0.74 -3.67 -4.30
CA LYS A 60 0.59 -2.49 -5.14
C LYS A 60 0.98 -1.25 -4.33
N SER A 61 1.73 -0.36 -4.94
CA SER A 61 2.15 0.90 -4.33
C SER A 61 1.13 2.00 -4.54
N CYS A 62 0.91 2.79 -3.49
CA CYS A 62 0.11 4.00 -3.57
C CYS A 62 0.82 5.06 -4.41
N LEU A 63 0.19 5.46 -5.51
CA LEU A 63 0.75 6.46 -6.41
C LEU A 63 0.75 7.87 -5.79
N VAL A 64 -0.11 8.14 -4.81
CA VAL A 64 -0.08 9.42 -4.07
C VAL A 64 1.20 9.51 -3.25
N HIS A 65 1.55 8.46 -2.52
CA HIS A 65 2.79 8.40 -1.73
C HIS A 65 4.03 8.40 -2.62
N PHE A 66 4.02 7.64 -3.71
CA PHE A 66 5.07 7.70 -4.72
C PHE A 66 5.31 9.13 -5.23
N ASN A 67 4.24 9.83 -5.64
CA ASN A 67 4.34 11.19 -6.15
C ASN A 67 4.83 12.18 -5.07
N ARG A 68 4.33 12.07 -3.83
CA ARG A 68 4.80 12.91 -2.69
C ARG A 68 6.29 12.69 -2.43
N ASN A 69 6.74 11.43 -2.40
CA ASN A 69 8.14 11.07 -2.23
C ASN A 69 9.01 11.63 -3.38
N LEU A 70 8.53 11.56 -4.62
CA LEU A 70 9.24 12.09 -5.78
C LEU A 70 9.36 13.63 -5.72
N ILE A 71 8.31 14.35 -5.31
CA ILE A 71 8.37 15.81 -5.09
C ILE A 71 9.40 16.15 -4.01
N ALA A 72 9.43 15.40 -2.91
CA ALA A 72 10.37 15.63 -1.82
C ALA A 72 11.85 15.45 -2.25
N LYS A 73 12.12 14.68 -3.32
CA LYS A 73 13.46 14.55 -3.87
C LYS A 73 13.94 15.84 -4.56
N LYS A 74 13.06 16.77 -4.95
CA LYS A 74 13.47 18.04 -5.59
C LYS A 74 14.43 17.81 -6.76
N PHE A 75 14.11 16.85 -7.63
CA PHE A 75 14.82 16.66 -8.88
C PHE A 75 14.46 17.77 -9.87
N ASP A 76 15.34 17.99 -10.84
CA ASP A 76 15.05 18.87 -11.96
C ASP A 76 13.83 18.35 -12.75
N ASN A 77 13.16 19.25 -13.46
CA ASN A 77 11.87 18.96 -14.06
C ASN A 77 11.91 17.76 -15.02
N GLU A 78 12.97 17.60 -15.81
CA GLU A 78 13.12 16.47 -16.74
C GLU A 78 13.18 15.12 -16.01
N VAL A 79 14.05 15.03 -15.00
CA VAL A 79 14.21 13.83 -14.14
C VAL A 79 12.90 13.54 -13.41
N HIS A 80 12.24 14.57 -12.87
CA HIS A 80 10.95 14.44 -12.20
C HIS A 80 9.88 13.87 -13.14
N LEU A 81 9.73 14.43 -14.34
CA LEU A 81 8.73 13.98 -15.32
C LEU A 81 9.02 12.55 -15.78
N LEU A 82 10.29 12.21 -16.02
CA LEU A 82 10.69 10.86 -16.42
C LEU A 82 10.38 9.83 -15.32
N ALA A 83 10.79 10.08 -14.08
CA ALA A 83 10.50 9.21 -12.95
C ALA A 83 8.99 9.08 -12.68
N LYS A 84 8.24 10.19 -12.79
CA LYS A 84 6.78 10.23 -12.62
C LYS A 84 6.05 9.39 -13.66
N SER A 85 6.63 9.21 -14.85
CA SER A 85 6.01 8.45 -15.96
C SER A 85 6.08 6.92 -15.80
N ILE A 86 6.93 6.40 -14.90
CA ILE A 86 7.17 4.96 -14.74
C ILE A 86 5.87 4.15 -14.49
N PRO A 87 4.95 4.57 -13.60
CA PRO A 87 3.72 3.83 -13.35
C PRO A 87 2.76 3.74 -14.55
N THR A 88 2.91 4.63 -15.53
CA THR A 88 2.01 4.74 -16.70
C THR A 88 2.61 4.21 -17.99
N ARG A 89 3.83 3.65 -17.96
CA ARG A 89 4.44 3.00 -19.13
C ARG A 89 3.69 1.73 -19.50
N SER A 90 3.60 1.49 -20.81
CA SER A 90 2.73 0.49 -21.41
C SER A 90 3.42 -0.83 -21.72
N SER A 91 4.71 -0.94 -21.44
CA SER A 91 5.48 -2.17 -21.63
C SER A 91 6.67 -2.25 -20.67
N VAL A 92 7.22 -3.45 -20.54
CA VAL A 92 8.43 -3.73 -19.75
C VAL A 92 9.62 -2.93 -20.31
N GLU A 93 9.74 -2.87 -21.64
CA GLU A 93 10.80 -2.15 -22.35
C GLU A 93 10.73 -0.65 -22.07
N GLU A 94 9.55 -0.05 -22.13
CA GLU A 94 9.37 1.38 -21.84
C GLU A 94 9.74 1.72 -20.39
N VAL A 95 9.41 0.84 -19.43
CA VAL A 95 9.79 1.02 -18.02
C VAL A 95 11.30 0.98 -17.86
N HIS A 96 11.97 -0.04 -18.40
CA HIS A 96 13.42 -0.15 -18.29
C HIS A 96 14.16 0.97 -19.02
N GLU A 97 13.63 1.45 -20.14
CA GLU A 97 14.17 2.61 -20.85
C GLU A 97 14.12 3.89 -20.00
N CYS A 98 13.08 4.07 -19.18
CA CYS A 98 13.04 5.19 -18.23
C CYS A 98 14.22 5.13 -17.25
N PHE A 99 14.50 3.97 -16.69
CA PHE A 99 15.61 3.83 -15.73
C PHE A 99 16.98 4.00 -16.39
N LYS A 100 17.17 3.49 -17.62
CA LYS A 100 18.41 3.73 -18.38
C LYS A 100 18.65 5.22 -18.58
N LYS A 101 17.61 5.97 -18.99
CA LYS A 101 17.69 7.42 -19.16
C LYS A 101 17.98 8.16 -17.85
N LEU A 102 17.41 7.73 -16.73
CA LEU A 102 17.70 8.32 -15.41
C LEU A 102 19.16 8.10 -15.00
N GLU A 103 19.75 6.95 -15.31
CA GLU A 103 21.16 6.64 -15.00
C GLU A 103 22.16 7.52 -15.77
N LEU A 104 21.77 8.06 -16.94
CA LEU A 104 22.64 8.94 -17.74
C LEU A 104 22.90 10.31 -17.09
N TYR A 105 22.10 10.72 -16.10
CA TYR A 105 22.29 12.01 -15.42
C TYR A 105 23.49 12.01 -14.44
N ASP A 106 24.16 10.87 -14.24
CA ASP A 106 25.36 10.67 -13.41
C ASP A 106 25.33 11.42 -12.06
N ASN A 107 24.15 11.44 -11.44
CA ASN A 107 23.91 12.13 -10.19
C ASN A 107 23.64 11.11 -9.10
N LYS A 108 24.47 11.11 -8.04
CA LYS A 108 24.34 10.15 -6.93
C LYS A 108 22.91 10.06 -6.36
N ARG A 109 22.20 11.18 -6.22
CA ARG A 109 20.83 11.18 -5.68
C ARG A 109 19.83 10.49 -6.61
N ILE A 110 20.06 10.57 -7.92
CA ILE A 110 19.25 9.89 -8.94
C ILE A 110 19.62 8.41 -8.97
N ILE A 111 20.92 8.07 -8.95
CA ILE A 111 21.41 6.69 -8.93
C ILE A 111 20.89 5.94 -7.69
N ASP A 112 20.99 6.51 -6.50
CA ASP A 112 20.47 5.91 -5.26
C ASP A 112 18.94 5.69 -5.35
N TRP A 113 18.22 6.65 -5.94
CA TRP A 113 16.78 6.53 -6.18
C TRP A 113 16.46 5.40 -7.16
N VAL A 114 17.18 5.34 -8.29
CA VAL A 114 17.05 4.28 -9.30
C VAL A 114 17.31 2.92 -8.68
N GLN A 115 18.37 2.75 -7.90
CA GLN A 115 18.70 1.49 -7.25
C GLN A 115 17.58 0.99 -6.34
N TYR A 116 16.98 1.89 -5.54
CA TYR A 116 15.83 1.54 -4.70
C TYR A 116 14.62 1.12 -5.54
N TYR A 117 14.23 1.92 -6.54
CA TYR A 117 13.02 1.68 -7.32
C TYR A 117 13.14 0.57 -8.37
N ARG A 118 14.37 0.13 -8.69
CA ARG A 118 14.63 -1.00 -9.60
C ARG A 118 14.57 -2.36 -8.87
N GLN A 119 14.47 -2.38 -7.54
CA GLN A 119 14.24 -3.63 -6.81
C GLN A 119 12.98 -4.33 -7.37
N PRO A 120 13.02 -5.65 -7.65
CA PRO A 120 11.96 -6.32 -8.39
C PRO A 120 10.56 -6.11 -7.79
N TYR A 121 10.42 -6.29 -6.47
CA TYR A 121 9.14 -6.11 -5.79
C TYR A 121 8.67 -4.65 -5.79
N VAL A 122 9.60 -3.69 -5.68
CA VAL A 122 9.29 -2.26 -5.70
C VAL A 122 8.75 -1.88 -7.08
N LEU A 123 9.44 -2.29 -8.14
CA LEU A 123 9.06 -1.94 -9.49
C LEU A 123 7.74 -2.63 -9.89
N ALA A 124 7.60 -3.92 -9.58
CA ALA A 124 6.37 -4.68 -9.79
C ALA A 124 5.17 -4.05 -9.09
N SER A 125 5.37 -3.42 -7.92
CA SER A 125 4.29 -2.74 -7.21
C SER A 125 3.82 -1.43 -7.86
N LEU A 126 4.59 -0.87 -8.80
CA LEU A 126 4.30 0.44 -9.43
C LEU A 126 3.74 0.32 -10.84
N ASN A 127 4.11 -0.72 -11.58
CA ASN A 127 3.73 -0.86 -12.98
C ASN A 127 3.12 -2.24 -13.27
N LYS A 128 1.94 -2.21 -13.90
CA LYS A 128 1.14 -3.38 -14.30
C LYS A 128 1.91 -4.40 -15.14
N TYR A 129 2.72 -3.94 -16.08
CA TYR A 129 3.44 -4.80 -17.02
C TYR A 129 4.68 -5.46 -16.38
N ILE A 130 5.14 -4.93 -15.25
CA ILE A 130 6.21 -5.54 -14.45
C ILE A 130 5.63 -6.49 -13.38
N SER A 131 4.42 -6.20 -12.90
CA SER A 131 3.74 -7.02 -11.91
C SER A 131 3.40 -8.41 -12.46
N ASN A 132 3.49 -9.41 -11.60
CA ASN A 132 2.95 -10.74 -11.86
C ASN A 132 1.45 -10.86 -11.49
N MET A 133 0.85 -9.78 -10.98
CA MET A 133 -0.58 -9.69 -10.73
C MET A 133 -1.35 -9.73 -12.06
N GLU A 134 -2.48 -10.45 -12.10
CA GLU A 134 -3.34 -10.44 -13.27
C GLU A 134 -3.81 -9.03 -13.61
N ASN A 135 -3.79 -8.70 -14.91
CA ASN A 135 -4.15 -7.38 -15.41
C ASN A 135 -5.53 -6.90 -14.96
N GLU A 136 -6.52 -7.81 -14.93
CA GLU A 136 -7.88 -7.50 -14.48
C GLU A 136 -7.91 -7.15 -12.98
N ILE A 137 -7.13 -7.86 -12.17
CA ILE A 137 -7.00 -7.58 -10.74
C ILE A 137 -6.33 -6.21 -10.57
N TRP A 138 -5.22 -5.96 -11.26
CA TRP A 138 -4.53 -4.68 -11.19
C TRP A 138 -5.43 -3.49 -11.50
N ASP A 139 -6.21 -3.58 -12.58
CA ASP A 139 -7.09 -2.49 -13.06
C ASP A 139 -8.30 -2.27 -12.13
N ARG A 140 -8.80 -3.34 -11.50
CA ARG A 140 -9.94 -3.25 -10.56
C ARG A 140 -9.56 -2.53 -9.26
N HIS A 141 -8.31 -2.60 -8.84
CA HIS A 141 -7.86 -2.00 -7.58
C HIS A 141 -7.31 -0.59 -7.76
N GLY A 142 -7.85 0.37 -6.99
CA GLY A 142 -7.42 1.77 -7.03
C GLY A 142 -5.95 1.98 -6.65
N ASN A 143 -5.41 3.13 -7.06
CA ASN A 143 -4.01 3.50 -6.86
C ASN A 143 -3.78 4.39 -5.62
N ASN A 144 -4.80 4.58 -4.78
CA ASN A 144 -4.73 5.48 -3.63
C ASN A 144 -5.11 4.79 -2.31
N THR A 145 -4.39 5.15 -1.26
CA THR A 145 -4.58 4.67 0.11
C THR A 145 -5.52 5.58 0.90
N ASN A 146 -6.42 6.32 0.25
CA ASN A 146 -7.26 7.33 0.95
C ASN A 146 -8.01 6.73 2.16
N ILE A 147 -8.46 5.48 2.05
CA ILE A 147 -9.11 4.76 3.14
C ILE A 147 -8.13 4.49 4.29
N ALA A 148 -6.93 3.99 3.98
CA ALA A 148 -5.88 3.73 4.97
C ALA A 148 -5.36 5.04 5.61
N GLU A 149 -5.10 6.08 4.82
CA GLU A 149 -4.72 7.42 5.31
C GLU A 149 -5.80 8.00 6.21
N ALA A 150 -7.08 7.87 5.82
CA ALA A 150 -8.19 8.30 6.66
C ALA A 150 -8.24 7.52 7.98
N ALA A 151 -8.03 6.20 7.95
CA ALA A 151 -7.96 5.32 9.13
C ALA A 151 -6.82 5.74 10.06
N HIS A 152 -5.60 5.92 9.52
CA HIS A 152 -4.45 6.43 10.27
C HIS A 152 -4.74 7.80 10.89
N ALA A 153 -5.37 8.72 10.16
CA ALA A 153 -5.78 10.02 10.68
C ALA A 153 -6.89 9.93 11.74
N GLN A 154 -7.68 8.85 11.79
CA GLN A 154 -8.62 8.62 12.90
C GLN A 154 -7.87 8.15 14.15
N ALA A 155 -7.02 7.13 14.01
CA ALA A 155 -6.21 6.62 15.11
C ALA A 155 -5.33 7.72 15.73
N ASN A 156 -4.68 8.53 14.89
CA ASN A 156 -3.84 9.63 15.34
C ASN A 156 -4.61 10.73 16.10
N ARG A 157 -5.91 10.90 15.85
CA ARG A 157 -6.76 11.83 16.62
C ARG A 157 -7.05 11.33 18.03
N GLU A 158 -6.99 10.02 18.24
CA GLU A 158 -7.04 9.45 19.58
C GLU A 158 -5.72 9.68 20.35
N GLY A 159 -4.71 10.30 19.73
CA GLY A 159 -3.45 10.74 20.35
C GLY A 159 -2.22 10.06 19.74
N LYS A 160 -1.08 10.75 19.78
CA LYS A 160 0.22 10.26 19.31
C LYS A 160 1.20 10.14 20.49
N GLN A 161 2.22 9.30 20.35
CA GLN A 161 3.30 9.13 21.35
C GLN A 161 2.78 8.78 22.76
N LEU A 162 1.74 7.94 22.82
CA LEU A 162 1.11 7.52 24.07
C LEU A 162 1.92 6.41 24.74
N LYS A 163 1.82 6.32 26.08
CA LYS A 163 2.25 5.12 26.81
C LYS A 163 1.48 3.90 26.28
N LEU A 164 2.14 2.74 26.20
CA LEU A 164 1.60 1.53 25.56
C LEU A 164 0.18 1.17 26.04
N LEU A 165 -0.05 1.11 27.36
CA LEU A 165 -1.37 0.81 27.92
C LEU A 165 -2.43 1.81 27.47
N THR A 166 -2.10 3.11 27.45
CA THR A 166 -3.00 4.16 26.97
C THR A 166 -3.30 4.01 25.49
N ALA A 167 -2.29 3.68 24.67
CA ALA A 167 -2.47 3.42 23.25
C ALA A 167 -3.44 2.24 23.01
N ILE A 168 -3.27 1.13 23.74
CA ILE A 168 -4.15 -0.04 23.66
C ILE A 168 -5.59 0.32 24.06
N MET A 169 -5.77 1.00 25.19
CA MET A 169 -7.10 1.39 25.66
C MET A 169 -7.82 2.34 24.71
N ARG A 170 -7.09 3.30 24.12
CA ARG A 170 -7.68 4.24 23.14
C ARG A 170 -7.96 3.57 21.80
N GLY A 171 -7.07 2.69 21.34
CA GLY A 171 -7.30 1.86 20.15
C GLY A 171 -8.58 1.04 20.29
N ARG A 172 -8.75 0.33 21.41
CA ARG A 172 -9.98 -0.42 21.70
C ARG A 172 -11.25 0.44 21.63
N ARG A 173 -11.23 1.64 22.22
CA ARG A 173 -12.40 2.55 22.18
C ARG A 173 -12.72 3.02 20.76
N LEU A 174 -11.68 3.25 19.95
CA LEU A 174 -11.86 3.59 18.54
C LEU A 174 -12.49 2.43 17.78
N ASP A 175 -11.98 1.22 17.97
CA ASP A 175 -12.51 0.01 17.33
C ASP A 175 -13.99 -0.20 17.72
N GLU A 176 -14.32 -0.12 19.02
CA GLU A 176 -15.71 -0.20 19.51
C GLU A 176 -16.63 0.84 18.85
N ARG A 177 -16.13 2.07 18.61
CA ARG A 177 -16.89 3.12 17.92
C ARG A 177 -17.08 2.78 16.45
N LEU A 178 -16.05 2.28 15.77
CA LEU A 178 -16.11 1.89 14.37
C LEU A 178 -17.05 0.70 14.14
N PHE A 179 -17.01 -0.30 15.04
CA PHE A 179 -17.94 -1.44 15.00
C PHE A 179 -19.39 -0.99 15.10
N LYS A 180 -19.72 -0.11 16.05
CA LYS A 180 -21.08 0.43 16.18
C LYS A 180 -21.53 1.21 14.95
N ILE A 181 -20.62 1.98 14.34
CA ILE A 181 -20.91 2.71 13.10
C ILE A 181 -21.23 1.73 11.96
N ALA A 182 -20.44 0.67 11.82
CA ALA A 182 -20.66 -0.35 10.80
C ALA A 182 -22.01 -1.07 11.03
N GLU A 183 -22.31 -1.48 12.26
CA GLU A 183 -23.57 -2.13 12.63
C GLU A 183 -24.79 -1.25 12.31
N ILE A 184 -24.73 0.05 12.62
CA ILE A 184 -25.80 1.01 12.29
C ILE A 184 -25.97 1.14 10.78
N ASN A 185 -24.87 1.25 10.03
CA ASN A 185 -24.93 1.34 8.58
C ASN A 185 -25.54 0.07 7.96
N ASP A 186 -25.13 -1.11 8.43
CA ASP A 186 -25.66 -2.40 7.94
C ASP A 186 -27.16 -2.56 8.26
N LYS A 187 -27.58 -2.10 9.45
CA LYS A 187 -28.98 -2.22 9.89
C LYS A 187 -29.93 -1.22 9.23
N PHE A 188 -29.46 0.01 8.97
CA PHE A 188 -30.33 1.11 8.55
C PHE A 188 -30.00 1.70 7.17
N GLY A 189 -28.92 1.25 6.52
CA GLY A 189 -28.43 1.80 5.25
C GLY A 189 -27.96 3.26 5.34
N VAL A 190 -27.75 3.78 6.56
CA VAL A 190 -27.35 5.17 6.79
C VAL A 190 -25.83 5.25 6.87
N PRO A 191 -25.15 5.81 5.86
CA PRO A 191 -23.71 5.93 5.89
C PRO A 191 -23.27 6.97 6.92
N TYR A 192 -22.18 6.68 7.62
CA TYR A 192 -21.59 7.63 8.55
C TYR A 192 -21.08 8.88 7.82
N THR A 193 -21.75 10.01 8.02
CA THR A 193 -21.34 11.29 7.47
C THR A 193 -20.51 12.06 8.51
N ARG A 194 -19.24 12.27 8.19
CA ARG A 194 -18.26 12.90 9.09
C ARG A 194 -18.35 14.43 9.17
N ARG A 195 -19.33 15.04 8.50
CA ARG A 195 -19.53 16.49 8.54
C ARG A 195 -20.17 16.83 9.88
N ASN A 196 -19.35 17.26 10.82
CA ASN A 196 -19.83 17.96 12.00
C ASN A 196 -20.45 19.28 11.50
N LYS A 197 -21.79 19.36 11.44
CA LYS A 197 -22.51 20.60 11.10
C LYS A 197 -22.73 21.50 12.34
N SER A 198 -22.01 21.25 13.43
CA SER A 198 -22.22 21.95 14.71
C SER A 198 -21.56 23.34 14.79
N GLU A 199 -21.03 23.87 13.69
CA GLU A 199 -20.83 25.32 13.56
C GLU A 199 -21.95 25.89 12.68
N ILE A 200 -23.13 25.98 13.26
CA ILE A 200 -24.06 27.07 12.96
C ILE A 200 -24.10 27.90 14.25
N LYS A 201 -23.34 28.99 14.25
CA LYS A 201 -23.61 30.17 15.08
C LYS A 201 -24.05 31.28 14.16
#